data_AF-A0AAI8IVV1-F1
#
_entry.id   AF-A0AAI8IVV1-F1
#
_cell.length_a   1.000
_cell.length_b   1.000
_cell.length_c   1.000
_cell.angle_alpha   90.00
_cell.angle_beta   90.00
_cell.angle_gamma   90.00
#
_symmetry.space_group_name_H-M   'P 1'
#
loop_
_entity.id
_entity.type
_entity.pdbx_description
1 polymer ?
#
loop_
_entity_poly.entity_id
_entity_poly.type
_entity_poly.pdbx_seq_one_letter_code
_entity_poly.pdbx_strand_id
1 'polypeptide(L)'
;MTKVSRAILLTAAVAGFSLAAQAAEVTAPAPAKDPIVQHLKLTSDQVSKINSLHQQMEKNVEQISQQDIKDGALINVIDSGKWNEKAVKDQLAAFSKIDQQVRYYRVKYYFDVNQVLTPEQRTQVKKDLADALSE
;
A
#
# COMPACT_ATOMS: atom_id res chain seq x y z
N MET A 1 11.78 18.79 11.65
CA MET A 1 11.03 19.09 10.41
C MET A 1 11.37 18.04 9.37
N THR A 2 10.72 16.89 9.42
CA THR A 2 10.85 15.86 8.38
C THR A 2 9.96 16.26 7.21
N LYS A 3 10.57 16.52 6.06
CA LYS A 3 9.85 16.79 4.82
C LYS A 3 9.18 15.48 4.39
N VAL A 4 7.92 15.30 4.75
CA VAL A 4 7.07 14.27 4.18
C VAL A 4 6.88 14.67 2.72
N SER A 5 7.71 14.10 1.83
CA SER A 5 7.52 14.22 0.40
C SER A 5 6.16 13.64 0.08
N ARG A 6 5.23 14.53 -0.24
CA ARG A 6 3.86 14.25 -0.66
C ARG A 6 3.89 13.48 -1.99
N ALA A 7 4.27 12.22 -1.95
CA ALA A 7 3.85 11.24 -2.95
C ALA A 7 2.39 10.91 -2.66
N ILE A 8 1.53 11.88 -2.96
CA ILE A 8 0.11 11.62 -3.14
C ILE A 8 0.07 10.65 -4.31
N LEU A 9 -0.12 9.35 -4.03
CA LEU A 9 -0.74 8.49 -5.03
C LEU A 9 -1.97 9.25 -5.47
N LEU A 10 -1.95 9.72 -6.72
CA LEU A 10 -3.05 10.41 -7.35
C LEU A 10 -4.27 9.48 -7.27
N THR A 11 -5.05 9.70 -6.23
CA THR A 11 -6.49 9.51 -6.24
C THR A 11 -6.99 10.32 -7.42
N ALA A 12 -7.03 9.67 -8.59
CA ALA A 12 -7.80 10.15 -9.71
C ALA A 12 -9.28 10.04 -9.32
N ALA A 13 -9.69 10.92 -8.41
CA ALA A 13 -11.07 11.26 -8.19
C ALA A 13 -11.54 11.95 -9.47
N VAL A 14 -12.02 11.15 -10.41
CA VAL A 14 -13.04 11.63 -11.35
C VAL A 14 -14.23 11.95 -10.46
N ALA A 15 -14.46 13.23 -10.23
CA ALA A 15 -15.60 13.73 -9.47
C ALA A 15 -16.89 13.13 -10.05
N GLY A 16 -17.57 12.26 -9.30
CA GLY A 16 -18.85 11.71 -9.77
C GLY A 16 -19.42 10.51 -9.04
N PHE A 17 -18.64 9.69 -8.34
CA PHE A 17 -19.19 8.59 -7.52
C PHE A 17 -18.49 8.52 -6.17
N SER A 18 -19.31 8.41 -5.14
CA SER A 18 -18.99 8.37 -3.71
C SER A 18 -18.04 7.23 -3.35
N LEU A 19 -16.75 7.39 -3.62
CA LEU A 19 -15.68 6.49 -3.17
C LEU A 19 -14.68 7.27 -2.32
N ALA A 20 -15.17 7.89 -1.25
CA ALA A 20 -14.33 8.45 -0.19
C ALA A 20 -13.73 7.37 0.75
N ALA A 21 -13.77 6.08 0.38
CA ALA A 21 -13.49 4.97 1.30
C ALA A 21 -12.33 4.04 0.87
N GLN A 22 -11.76 4.18 -0.33
CA GLN A 22 -10.67 3.29 -0.78
C GLN A 22 -9.48 4.03 -1.38
N ALA A 23 -9.12 5.17 -0.78
CA ALA A 23 -7.71 5.54 -0.74
C ALA A 23 -7.06 4.71 0.39
N ALA A 24 -7.04 3.39 0.21
CA ALA A 24 -6.27 2.52 1.08
C ALA A 24 -4.84 3.03 1.03
N GLU A 25 -4.27 3.37 2.20
CA GLU A 25 -2.83 3.46 2.33
C GLU A 25 -2.24 2.21 1.65
N VAL A 26 -1.35 2.40 0.68
CA VAL A 26 -0.88 1.29 -0.17
C VAL A 26 -0.04 0.30 0.66
N THR A 27 0.46 0.76 1.81
CA THR A 27 1.08 -0.02 2.88
C THR A 27 0.04 -0.74 3.75
N ALA A 28 0.43 -1.83 4.42
CA ALA A 28 -0.41 -2.39 5.49
C ALA A 28 -0.70 -1.32 6.56
N PRO A 29 -1.90 -1.31 7.18
CA PRO A 29 -2.18 -0.38 8.27
C PRO A 29 -1.21 -0.56 9.43
N ALA A 30 -1.06 0.46 10.26
CA ALA A 30 -0.30 0.34 11.50
C ALA A 30 -0.82 -0.85 12.33
N PRO A 31 0.04 -1.65 13.01
CA PRO A 31 -0.39 -2.90 13.64
C PRO A 31 -1.57 -2.79 14.61
N ALA A 32 -1.70 -1.67 15.32
CA ALA A 32 -2.82 -1.39 16.23
C ALA A 32 -4.17 -1.14 15.52
N LYS A 33 -4.17 -1.00 14.20
CA LYS A 33 -5.33 -0.75 13.34
C LYS A 33 -5.46 -1.77 12.21
N ASP A 34 -4.50 -2.69 12.08
CA ASP A 34 -4.48 -3.67 11.01
C ASP A 34 -5.40 -4.85 11.41
N PRO A 35 -6.53 -5.05 10.70
CA PRO A 35 -7.50 -6.08 11.04
C PRO A 35 -6.94 -7.51 10.96
N ILE A 36 -5.79 -7.73 10.31
CA ILE A 36 -5.13 -9.04 10.24
C ILE A 36 -4.34 -9.34 11.51
N VAL A 37 -3.85 -8.32 12.24
CA VAL A 37 -2.95 -8.53 13.40
C VAL A 37 -3.52 -8.00 14.72
N GLN A 38 -4.40 -6.99 14.71
CA GLN A 38 -4.85 -6.29 15.92
C GLN A 38 -5.65 -7.17 16.89
N HIS A 39 -6.29 -8.22 16.38
CA HIS A 39 -7.11 -9.14 17.18
C HIS A 39 -6.32 -10.34 17.71
N LEU A 40 -5.08 -10.51 17.23
CA LEU A 40 -4.19 -11.55 17.74
C LEU A 40 -3.83 -11.25 19.19
N LYS A 41 -3.86 -12.27 20.04
CA LYS A 41 -3.37 -12.18 21.43
C LYS A 41 -1.84 -12.17 21.44
N LEU A 42 -1.24 -11.03 21.06
CA LEU A 42 0.20 -10.86 20.94
C LEU A 42 0.86 -10.60 22.30
N THR A 43 2.05 -11.14 22.52
CA THR A 43 2.90 -10.73 23.64
C THR A 43 3.53 -9.36 23.36
N SER A 44 4.01 -8.67 24.41
CA SER A 44 4.72 -7.39 24.25
C SER A 44 5.91 -7.49 23.30
N ASP A 45 6.66 -8.59 23.35
CA ASP A 45 7.78 -8.83 22.43
C ASP A 45 7.34 -8.98 20.98
N GLN A 46 6.21 -9.67 20.74
CA GLN A 46 5.64 -9.81 19.41
C GLN A 46 5.17 -8.46 18.87
N VAL A 47 4.48 -7.66 19.70
CA VAL A 47 4.05 -6.30 19.34
C VAL A 47 5.26 -5.44 18.95
N SER A 48 6.32 -5.44 19.75
CA SER A 48 7.53 -4.67 19.46
C SER A 48 8.17 -5.08 18.13
N LYS A 49 8.27 -6.39 17.86
CA LYS A 49 8.82 -6.90 16.60
C LYS A 49 7.97 -6.53 15.40
N ILE A 50 6.64 -6.70 15.50
CA ILE A 50 5.70 -6.38 14.41
C ILE A 50 5.72 -4.88 14.10
N ASN A 51 5.79 -4.01 15.11
CA ASN A 51 5.96 -2.57 14.90
C ASN A 51 7.27 -2.25 14.15
N SER A 52 8.38 -2.91 14.50
CA SER A 52 9.65 -2.72 13.78
C SER A 52 9.57 -3.21 12.33
N LEU A 53 8.88 -4.32 12.07
CA LEU A 53 8.67 -4.85 10.72
C LEU A 53 7.81 -3.90 9.88
N HIS A 54 6.76 -3.32 10.48
CA HIS A 54 5.90 -2.34 9.82
C HIS A 54 6.66 -1.07 9.45
N GLN A 55 7.44 -0.51 10.38
CA GLN A 55 8.31 0.65 10.10
C GLN A 55 9.36 0.35 9.00
N GLN A 56 9.88 -0.87 8.94
CA GLN A 56 10.81 -1.26 7.88
C GLN A 56 10.11 -1.33 6.52
N MET A 57 8.88 -1.84 6.47
CA MET A 57 8.06 -1.84 5.25
C MET A 57 7.80 -0.41 4.78
N GLU A 58 7.40 0.50 5.69
CA GLU A 58 7.19 1.92 5.35
C GLU A 58 8.45 2.53 4.74
N LYS A 59 9.61 2.38 5.37
CA LYS A 59 10.89 2.87 4.85
C LYS A 59 11.24 2.31 3.47
N ASN A 60 11.00 1.02 3.25
CA ASN A 60 11.24 0.40 1.95
C ASN A 60 10.30 0.97 0.87
N VAL A 61 9.04 1.22 1.21
CA VAL A 61 8.05 1.82 0.31
C VAL A 61 8.37 3.27 0.00
N GLU A 62 8.81 4.06 0.98
CA GLU A 62 9.27 5.44 0.78
C GLU A 62 10.46 5.55 -0.20
N GLN A 63 11.26 4.50 -0.31
CA GLN A 63 12.44 4.44 -1.19
C GLN A 63 12.10 4.00 -2.63
N ILE A 64 10.85 3.62 -2.93
CA ILE A 64 10.45 3.24 -4.28
C ILE A 64 10.58 4.46 -5.20
N SER A 65 11.34 4.30 -6.27
CA SER A 65 11.55 5.37 -7.26
C SER A 65 10.25 5.72 -7.98
N GLN A 66 9.97 7.02 -8.06
CA GLN A 66 8.83 7.61 -8.76
C GLN A 66 9.26 8.33 -10.06
N GLN A 67 10.50 8.14 -10.50
CA GLN A 67 11.08 8.86 -11.64
C GLN A 67 10.29 8.71 -12.96
N ASP A 68 9.56 7.60 -13.10
CA ASP A 68 8.78 7.30 -14.30
C ASP A 68 7.38 7.97 -14.27
N ILE A 69 6.96 8.51 -13.12
CA ILE A 69 5.74 9.31 -12.98
C ILE A 69 5.99 10.71 -13.51
N LYS A 70 5.11 11.16 -14.41
CA LYS A 70 5.08 12.55 -14.87
C LYS A 70 3.95 13.31 -14.18
N ASP A 71 4.29 14.35 -13.45
CA ASP A 71 3.32 15.22 -12.81
C ASP A 71 2.36 15.83 -13.83
N GLY A 72 1.06 15.73 -13.54
CA GLY A 72 0.01 16.30 -14.38
C GLY A 72 -0.19 15.62 -15.73
N ALA A 73 0.49 14.50 -16.06
CA ALA A 73 0.38 13.88 -17.39
C ALA A 73 -1.08 13.56 -17.79
N LEU A 74 -1.87 12.98 -16.89
CA LEU A 74 -3.29 12.68 -17.17
C LEU A 74 -4.16 13.94 -17.18
N ILE A 75 -3.89 14.89 -16.27
CA ILE A 75 -4.61 16.17 -16.22
C ILE A 75 -4.42 16.93 -17.53
N ASN A 76 -3.18 16.99 -18.04
CA ASN A 76 -2.86 17.64 -19.30
C ASN A 76 -3.59 17.00 -20.49
N VAL A 77 -3.76 15.67 -20.50
CA VAL A 77 -4.56 14.99 -21.54
C VAL A 77 -6.02 15.42 -21.47
N ILE A 78 -6.60 15.46 -20.26
CA ILE A 78 -7.99 15.88 -20.03
C ILE A 78 -8.18 17.35 -20.45
N ASP A 79 -7.35 18.25 -19.91
CA ASP A 79 -7.42 19.69 -20.14
C ASP A 79 -7.22 20.05 -21.62
N SER A 80 -6.42 19.25 -22.35
CA SER A 80 -6.20 19.47 -23.78
C SER A 80 -7.43 19.17 -24.65
N GLY A 81 -8.40 18.40 -24.14
CA GLY A 81 -9.52 17.86 -24.92
C GLY A 81 -9.11 16.91 -26.05
N LYS A 82 -7.83 16.52 -26.13
CA LYS A 82 -7.26 15.65 -27.17
C LYS A 82 -6.75 14.37 -26.55
N TRP A 83 -7.31 13.25 -26.97
CA TRP A 83 -6.88 11.94 -26.50
C TRP A 83 -5.43 11.65 -26.91
N ASN A 84 -4.58 11.39 -25.92
CA ASN A 84 -3.21 10.94 -26.12
C ASN A 84 -3.05 9.56 -25.47
N GLU A 85 -3.33 8.52 -26.25
CA GLU A 85 -3.30 7.13 -25.79
C GLU A 85 -1.95 6.73 -25.19
N LYS A 86 -0.85 7.16 -25.82
CA LYS A 86 0.50 6.84 -25.36
C LYS A 86 0.78 7.47 -24.01
N ALA A 87 0.48 8.75 -23.82
CA ALA A 87 0.71 9.43 -22.55
C ALA A 87 -0.10 8.79 -21.40
N VAL A 88 -1.35 8.39 -21.69
CA VAL A 88 -2.18 7.70 -20.71
C VAL A 88 -1.61 6.33 -20.36
N LYS A 89 -1.29 5.49 -21.36
CA LYS A 89 -0.73 4.15 -21.14
C LYS A 89 0.60 4.19 -20.40
N ASP A 90 1.50 5.11 -20.77
CA ASP A 90 2.81 5.25 -20.13
C ASP A 90 2.64 5.62 -18.64
N GLN A 91 1.76 6.57 -18.32
CA GLN A 91 1.53 6.99 -16.93
C GLN A 91 0.88 5.87 -16.09
N LEU A 92 -0.12 5.18 -16.65
CA LEU A 92 -0.77 4.04 -15.96
C LEU A 92 0.22 2.88 -15.72
N ALA A 93 1.12 2.62 -16.67
CA ALA A 93 2.18 1.63 -16.49
C ALA A 93 3.17 2.04 -15.39
N ALA A 94 3.54 3.32 -15.31
CA ALA A 94 4.37 3.84 -14.22
C ALA A 94 3.71 3.68 -12.85
N PHE A 95 2.41 3.98 -12.73
CA PHE A 95 1.65 3.73 -11.50
C PHE A 95 1.61 2.23 -11.15
N SER A 96 1.32 1.36 -12.14
CA SER A 96 1.26 -0.09 -11.91
C SER A 96 2.59 -0.65 -11.40
N LYS A 97 3.73 -0.16 -11.91
CA LYS A 97 5.07 -0.56 -11.45
C LYS A 97 5.33 -0.19 -9.98
N ILE A 98 4.81 0.95 -9.52
CA ILE A 98 4.90 1.36 -8.12
C ILE A 98 3.99 0.50 -7.26
N ASP A 99 2.73 0.32 -7.67
CA ASP A 99 1.77 -0.51 -6.94
C ASP A 99 2.26 -1.95 -6.76
N GLN A 100 2.89 -2.53 -7.79
CA GLN A 100 3.50 -3.85 -7.70
C GLN A 100 4.62 -3.92 -6.65
N GLN A 101 5.49 -2.90 -6.59
CA GLN A 101 6.56 -2.84 -5.58
C GLN A 101 6.01 -2.65 -4.17
N VAL A 102 4.98 -1.83 -3.99
CA VAL A 102 4.37 -1.67 -2.67
C VAL A 102 3.69 -2.97 -2.22
N ARG A 103 2.93 -3.63 -3.12
CA ARG A 103 2.32 -4.93 -2.85
C ARG A 103 3.35 -6.00 -2.50
N TYR A 104 4.51 -6.00 -3.17
CA TYR A 104 5.62 -6.87 -2.81
C TYR A 104 6.05 -6.67 -1.35
N TYR A 105 6.28 -5.43 -0.91
CA TYR A 105 6.68 -5.15 0.47
C TYR A 105 5.58 -5.47 1.48
N ARG A 106 4.30 -5.29 1.12
CA ARG A 106 3.17 -5.70 1.96
C ARG A 106 3.12 -7.21 2.16
N VAL A 107 3.30 -7.99 1.09
CA VAL A 107 3.37 -9.47 1.18
C VAL A 107 4.58 -9.90 2.01
N LYS A 108 5.75 -9.28 1.78
CA LYS A 108 6.95 -9.55 2.57
C LYS A 108 6.72 -9.25 4.05
N TYR A 109 6.09 -8.13 4.38
CA TYR A 109 5.75 -7.77 5.75
C TYR A 109 4.94 -8.86 6.44
N TYR A 110 3.84 -9.33 5.84
CA TYR A 110 3.04 -10.40 6.45
C TYR A 110 3.79 -11.74 6.55
N PHE A 111 4.66 -12.04 5.59
CA PHE A 111 5.56 -13.19 5.70
C PHE A 111 6.49 -13.08 6.92
N ASP A 112 7.12 -11.92 7.12
CA ASP A 112 8.01 -11.68 8.25
C ASP A 112 7.24 -11.68 9.59
N VAL A 113 6.04 -11.09 9.64
CA VAL A 113 5.13 -11.16 10.79
C VAL A 113 4.86 -12.62 11.15
N ASN A 114 4.56 -13.46 10.15
CA ASN A 114 4.28 -14.88 10.35
C ASN A 114 5.42 -15.62 11.08
N GLN A 115 6.69 -15.21 10.89
CA GLN A 115 7.84 -15.80 11.59
C GLN A 115 7.87 -15.49 13.09
N VAL A 116 7.24 -14.40 13.52
CA VAL A 116 7.17 -13.94 14.92
C VAL A 116 6.02 -14.60 15.70
N LEU A 117 5.03 -15.14 14.98
CA LEU A 117 3.79 -15.69 15.53
C LEU A 117 3.92 -17.15 15.98
N THR A 118 3.09 -17.55 16.94
CA THR A 118 2.86 -18.97 17.28
C THR A 118 2.07 -19.69 16.18
N PRO A 119 2.12 -21.03 16.09
CA PRO A 119 1.37 -21.77 15.07
C PRO A 119 -0.13 -21.45 15.01
N GLU A 120 -0.76 -21.21 16.17
CA GLU A 120 -2.19 -20.85 16.27
C GLU A 120 -2.45 -19.47 15.67
N GLN A 121 -1.62 -18.48 16.04
CA GLN A 121 -1.70 -17.12 15.51
C GLN A 121 -1.46 -17.11 13.98
N ARG A 122 -0.53 -17.93 13.48
CA ARG A 122 -0.27 -18.07 12.02
C ARG A 122 -1.48 -18.61 11.27
N THR A 123 -2.18 -19.58 11.85
CA THR A 123 -3.42 -20.13 11.28
C THR A 123 -4.48 -19.04 11.12
N GLN A 124 -4.62 -18.17 12.14
CA GLN A 124 -5.55 -17.05 12.09
C GLN A 124 -5.16 -16.03 11.02
N VAL A 125 -3.89 -15.60 10.98
CA VAL A 125 -3.40 -14.67 9.95
C VAL A 125 -3.59 -15.23 8.54
N LYS A 126 -3.35 -16.53 8.33
CA LYS A 126 -3.58 -17.17 7.02
C LYS A 126 -5.05 -17.06 6.60
N LYS A 127 -5.99 -17.25 7.53
CA LYS A 127 -7.42 -17.12 7.27
C LYS A 127 -7.77 -15.68 6.93
N ASP A 128 -7.34 -14.72 7.75
CA ASP A 128 -7.69 -13.31 7.56
C ASP A 128 -7.11 -12.75 6.25
N LEU A 129 -5.90 -13.20 5.87
CA LEU A 129 -5.31 -12.88 4.57
C LEU A 129 -6.08 -13.50 3.41
N ALA A 130 -6.55 -14.75 3.54
CA ALA A 130 -7.36 -15.39 2.50
C ALA A 130 -8.70 -14.67 2.31
N ASP A 131 -9.36 -14.32 3.41
CA ASP A 131 -10.63 -13.58 3.39
C ASP A 131 -10.43 -12.21 2.73
N ALA A 132 -9.41 -11.45 3.14
CA ALA A 132 -9.10 -10.13 2.56
C ALA A 132 -8.66 -10.14 1.08
N LEU A 133 -8.23 -11.29 0.56
CA LEU A 133 -7.86 -11.46 -0.85
C LEU A 133 -8.99 -12.03 -1.72
N SER A 134 -10.09 -12.46 -1.10
CA SER A 134 -11.26 -13.02 -1.78
C SER A 134 -12.35 -12.00 -2.11
N GLU A 135 -12.23 -10.78 -1.58
CA GLU A 135 -13.06 -9.59 -1.88
C GLU A 135 -12.49 -8.78 -3.05
#